data_AF-S7UXZ7-F1
#
_entry.id   AF-S7UXZ7-F1
#
_cell.length_a   1.000
_cell.length_b   1.000
_cell.length_c   1.000
_cell.angle_alpha   90.00
_cell.angle_beta   90.00
_cell.angle_gamma   90.00
#
_symmetry.space_group_name_H-M   'P 1'
#
loop_
_entity.id
_entity.type
_entity.pdbx_description
1 polymer ?
#
loop_
_entity_poly.entity_id
_entity_poly.type
_entity_poly.pdbx_seq_one_letter_code
_entity_poly.pdbx_strand_id
1 'polypeptide(L)'
;MKRLLTLLGLILLLAFPVQGMAAPTFAVWLDGNTTPGGGGNGILPSLDNAFGPGSYDLVSTSDLETAGFLSSYKSVIVSRYDASFGSALSAAAAANIAAYVGSGATQGGVAVFTNDLADNLFGANGGDPFDANLDRLFVNAATYAALSGHGFIGEFNGAVMAMESNSAGMPAIGLLTGSANGVHGTSTPDGHFHYEVGPIGSGNPIDAGITFPFTDSDTTIFRTDVTGALSGNIVDIFADNGLPAVLANNFVISGGNDNPTATPEPCTMLLLGSSLAGLCGLKLRRRS
;
A
#
# COMPACT_ATOMS: atom_id res chain seq x y z
N MET A 1 9.53 43.47 63.21
CA MET A 1 10.21 42.74 62.12
C MET A 1 9.65 41.34 62.00
N LYS A 2 8.86 41.07 60.96
CA LYS A 2 8.84 39.86 60.10
C LYS A 2 7.49 39.83 59.38
N ARG A 3 7.57 40.03 58.06
CA ARG A 3 6.47 40.08 57.10
C ARG A 3 5.90 38.68 56.91
N LEU A 4 4.58 38.56 56.84
CA LEU A 4 3.93 37.39 56.24
C LEU A 4 3.11 37.89 55.05
N LEU A 5 3.67 37.70 53.86
CA LEU A 5 2.95 37.83 52.59
C LEU A 5 1.97 36.67 52.50
N THR A 6 0.69 36.95 52.24
CA THR A 6 -0.25 35.96 51.74
C THR A 6 -0.60 36.36 50.31
N LEU A 7 0.04 35.68 49.36
CA LEU A 7 -0.20 35.82 47.93
C LEU A 7 -1.53 35.12 47.61
N LEU A 8 -2.57 35.87 47.26
CA LEU A 8 -3.78 35.31 46.65
C LEU A 8 -3.44 34.95 45.19
N GLY A 9 -3.23 33.68 44.91
CA GLY A 9 -3.07 33.16 43.56
C GLY A 9 -4.43 33.08 42.87
N LEU A 10 -4.65 33.94 41.89
CA LEU A 10 -5.78 33.89 40.96
C LEU A 10 -5.57 32.68 40.02
N ILE A 11 -6.30 31.58 40.23
CA ILE A 11 -6.34 30.45 39.30
C ILE A 11 -7.27 30.84 38.15
N LEU A 12 -6.67 31.30 37.05
CA LEU A 12 -7.35 31.46 35.77
C LEU A 12 -7.53 30.06 35.16
N LEU A 13 -8.73 29.48 35.29
CA LEU A 13 -9.14 28.29 34.54
C LEU A 13 -9.21 28.67 33.05
N LEU A 14 -8.10 28.52 32.35
CA LEU A 14 -8.08 28.42 30.89
C LEU A 14 -8.71 27.08 30.55
N ALA A 15 -9.97 27.11 30.10
CA ALA A 15 -10.56 26.01 29.36
C ALA A 15 -9.70 25.80 28.11
N PHE A 16 -8.85 24.78 28.13
CA PHE A 16 -8.22 24.31 26.91
C PHE A 16 -9.32 23.74 26.00
N PRO A 17 -9.28 24.03 24.69
CA PRO A 17 -10.16 23.33 23.75
C PRO A 17 -9.91 21.84 23.90
N VAL A 18 -11.01 21.09 24.03
CA VAL A 18 -11.01 19.63 23.88
C VAL A 18 -10.21 19.33 22.62
N GLN A 19 -9.09 18.64 22.76
CA GLN A 19 -8.33 18.14 21.63
C GLN A 19 -9.31 17.31 20.80
N GLY A 20 -9.66 17.83 19.63
CA GLY A 20 -10.38 17.04 18.63
C GLY A 20 -9.58 15.77 18.41
N MET A 21 -10.27 14.63 18.40
CA MET A 21 -9.68 13.38 17.93
C MET A 21 -8.97 13.66 16.60
N ALA A 22 -7.71 13.22 16.47
CA ALA A 22 -7.00 13.32 15.21
C ALA A 22 -7.89 12.72 14.11
N ALA A 23 -8.00 13.39 12.97
CA ALA A 23 -8.83 12.91 11.87
C ALA A 23 -8.37 11.50 11.44
N PRO A 24 -9.30 10.63 11.02
CA PRO A 24 -8.95 9.31 10.53
C PRO A 24 -7.93 9.37 9.39
N THR A 25 -6.99 8.43 9.42
CA THR A 25 -5.88 8.35 8.47
C THR A 25 -6.35 7.80 7.12
N PHE A 26 -7.32 6.88 7.12
CA PHE A 26 -7.74 6.14 5.93
C PHE A 26 -9.21 6.38 5.59
N ALA A 27 -9.50 6.74 4.34
CA ALA A 27 -10.84 6.57 3.78
C ALA A 27 -10.95 5.15 3.22
N VAL A 28 -11.85 4.33 3.74
CA VAL A 28 -11.99 2.92 3.33
C VAL A 28 -13.30 2.73 2.60
N TRP A 29 -13.22 2.46 1.30
CA TRP A 29 -14.36 2.14 0.46
C TRP A 29 -14.41 0.63 0.25
N LEU A 30 -15.47 0.01 0.78
CA LEU A 30 -15.80 -1.40 0.60
C LEU A 30 -17.13 -1.46 -0.15
N ASP A 31 -17.08 -1.42 -1.48
CA ASP A 31 -18.29 -1.33 -2.33
C ASP A 31 -19.25 -0.17 -2.00
N GLY A 32 -18.73 0.89 -1.35
CA GLY A 32 -19.51 2.02 -0.87
C GLY A 32 -20.41 1.71 0.32
N ASN A 33 -20.23 0.56 0.96
CA ASN A 33 -20.96 0.15 2.14
C ASN A 33 -20.31 0.75 3.40
N THR A 34 -21.13 1.36 4.25
CA THR A 34 -20.71 2.02 5.49
C THR A 34 -21.16 1.27 6.75
N THR A 35 -21.60 0.02 6.61
CA THR A 35 -22.00 -0.82 7.74
C THR A 35 -20.78 -1.13 8.62
N PRO A 36 -20.87 -0.89 9.95
CA PRO A 36 -19.79 -1.21 10.87
C PRO A 36 -19.33 -2.67 10.75
N GLY A 37 -18.02 -2.90 10.82
CA GLY A 37 -17.42 -4.24 10.72
C GLY A 37 -17.05 -4.68 9.29
N GLY A 38 -17.27 -3.84 8.27
CA GLY A 38 -16.64 -4.01 6.95
C GLY A 38 -17.07 -5.25 6.17
N GLY A 39 -18.17 -5.90 6.55
CA GLY A 39 -18.64 -7.11 5.89
C GLY A 39 -17.85 -8.37 6.26
N GLY A 40 -17.01 -8.31 7.31
CA GLY A 40 -16.29 -9.48 7.81
C GLY A 40 -14.86 -9.63 7.29
N ASN A 41 -14.45 -8.85 6.28
CA ASN A 41 -13.06 -8.83 5.84
C ASN A 41 -12.13 -8.23 6.92
N GLY A 42 -10.84 -8.57 6.86
CA GLY A 42 -9.87 -8.19 7.88
C GLY A 42 -9.22 -6.81 7.69
N ILE A 43 -9.58 -6.03 6.67
CA ILE A 43 -8.99 -4.69 6.42
C ILE A 43 -9.19 -3.79 7.64
N LEU A 44 -10.43 -3.63 8.09
CA LEU A 44 -10.75 -2.74 9.21
C LEU A 44 -10.07 -3.16 10.54
N PRO A 45 -10.21 -4.41 11.01
CA PRO A 45 -9.54 -4.84 12.23
C PRO A 45 -8.01 -4.82 12.12
N SER A 46 -7.43 -5.07 10.95
CA SER A 46 -5.98 -4.91 10.73
C SER A 46 -5.55 -3.45 10.90
N LEU A 47 -6.31 -2.49 10.36
CA LEU A 47 -6.05 -1.06 10.55
C LEU A 47 -6.18 -0.63 12.02
N ASP A 48 -7.24 -1.07 12.70
CA ASP A 48 -7.42 -0.80 14.14
C ASP A 48 -6.26 -1.35 14.98
N ASN A 49 -5.78 -2.55 14.65
CA ASN A 49 -4.66 -3.19 15.34
C ASN A 49 -3.33 -2.46 15.08
N ALA A 50 -3.08 -2.04 13.84
CA ALA A 50 -1.79 -1.43 13.45
C ALA A 50 -1.70 0.07 13.74
N PHE A 51 -2.78 0.82 13.53
CA PHE A 51 -2.81 2.29 13.60
C PHE A 51 -3.68 2.83 14.73
N GLY A 52 -4.37 1.95 15.47
CA GLY A 52 -5.23 2.28 16.59
C GLY A 52 -6.69 2.48 16.19
N PRO A 53 -7.62 2.35 17.16
CA PRO A 53 -9.05 2.57 16.93
C PRO A 53 -9.34 3.96 16.36
N GLY A 54 -10.20 4.02 15.34
CA GLY A 54 -10.57 5.29 14.67
C GLY A 54 -9.52 5.77 13.67
N SER A 55 -8.61 4.89 13.24
CA SER A 55 -7.64 5.17 12.18
C SER A 55 -8.27 5.26 10.78
N TYR A 56 -9.53 4.86 10.62
CA TYR A 56 -10.24 4.89 9.34
C TYR A 56 -11.67 5.42 9.49
N ASP A 57 -12.22 5.89 8.37
CA ASP A 57 -13.66 6.05 8.15
C ASP A 57 -14.09 5.12 7.02
N LEU A 58 -15.23 4.44 7.19
CA LEU A 58 -15.91 3.79 6.07
C LEU A 58 -16.63 4.85 5.24
N VAL A 59 -16.38 4.85 3.93
CA VAL A 59 -16.89 5.89 3.03
C VAL A 59 -17.78 5.31 1.95
N SER A 60 -18.83 6.04 1.61
CA SER A 60 -19.77 5.68 0.55
C SER A 60 -19.24 6.09 -0.83
N THR A 61 -19.85 5.55 -1.89
CA THR A 61 -19.58 6.03 -3.25
C THR A 61 -19.89 7.51 -3.40
N SER A 62 -20.97 8.01 -2.80
CA SER A 62 -21.32 9.44 -2.84
C SER A 62 -20.29 10.35 -2.15
N ASP A 63 -19.61 9.85 -1.11
CA ASP A 63 -18.53 10.59 -0.47
C ASP A 63 -17.36 10.74 -1.43
N LEU A 64 -16.96 9.64 -2.10
CA LEU A 64 -15.88 9.67 -3.09
C LEU A 64 -16.23 10.47 -4.36
N GLU A 65 -17.51 10.60 -4.69
CA GLU A 65 -17.98 11.48 -5.78
C GLU A 65 -17.92 12.97 -5.43
N THR A 66 -17.77 13.31 -4.15
CA THR A 66 -17.66 14.69 -3.69
C THR A 66 -16.23 15.19 -3.85
N ALA A 67 -16.03 16.15 -4.76
CA ALA A 67 -14.72 16.74 -5.02
C ALA A 67 -14.07 17.30 -3.74
N GLY A 68 -12.82 16.92 -3.49
CA GLY A 68 -12.06 17.35 -2.31
C GLY A 68 -12.38 16.59 -1.03
N PHE A 69 -13.34 15.66 -1.01
CA PHE A 69 -13.64 14.84 0.17
C PHE A 69 -12.41 14.13 0.73
N LEU A 70 -11.57 13.57 -0.15
CA LEU A 70 -10.37 12.83 0.26
C LEU A 70 -9.27 13.71 0.88
N SER A 71 -9.36 15.04 0.78
CA SER A 71 -8.29 15.97 1.21
C SER A 71 -7.97 15.95 2.71
N SER A 72 -8.87 15.43 3.54
CA SER A 72 -8.64 15.25 4.98
C SER A 72 -7.96 13.94 5.35
N TYR A 73 -7.90 12.98 4.44
CA TYR A 73 -7.34 11.64 4.68
C TYR A 73 -5.90 11.56 4.17
N LYS A 74 -5.14 10.60 4.70
CA LYS A 74 -3.77 10.32 4.28
C LYS A 74 -3.69 9.30 3.15
N SER A 75 -4.65 8.40 3.08
CA SER A 75 -4.75 7.41 2.02
C SER A 75 -6.20 6.97 1.83
N VAL A 76 -6.52 6.49 0.63
CA VAL A 76 -7.78 5.82 0.33
C VAL A 76 -7.53 4.33 0.08
N ILE A 77 -8.38 3.47 0.64
CA ILE A 77 -8.35 2.02 0.43
C ILE A 77 -9.61 1.63 -0.34
N VAL A 78 -9.44 0.91 -1.44
CA VAL A 78 -10.52 0.44 -2.31
C VAL A 78 -10.47 -1.08 -2.35
N SER A 79 -11.54 -1.71 -1.88
CA SER A 79 -11.71 -3.17 -1.84
C SER A 79 -13.21 -3.52 -1.94
N ARG A 80 -13.54 -4.81 -1.82
CA ARG A 80 -14.90 -5.35 -1.83
C ARG A 80 -15.49 -5.39 -0.42
N TYR A 81 -16.81 -5.45 -0.34
CA TYR A 81 -17.57 -5.72 0.87
C TYR A 81 -18.05 -7.18 0.88
N ASP A 82 -17.89 -7.83 2.03
CA ASP A 82 -18.37 -9.20 2.31
C ASP A 82 -17.81 -10.22 1.30
N ALA A 83 -18.32 -11.45 1.25
CA ALA A 83 -17.90 -12.54 0.37
C ALA A 83 -18.29 -12.37 -1.13
N SER A 84 -18.57 -11.14 -1.58
CA SER A 84 -18.99 -10.87 -2.97
C SER A 84 -17.80 -10.68 -3.91
N PHE A 85 -18.00 -10.79 -5.22
CA PHE A 85 -17.01 -10.33 -6.22
C PHE A 85 -16.87 -8.80 -6.29
N GLY A 86 -17.52 -8.06 -5.39
CA GLY A 86 -17.48 -6.62 -5.30
C GLY A 86 -18.13 -5.88 -6.47
N SER A 87 -17.98 -4.57 -6.42
CA SER A 87 -18.52 -3.60 -7.36
C SER A 87 -17.43 -2.66 -7.87
N ALA A 88 -17.73 -1.94 -8.94
CA ALA A 88 -16.84 -0.92 -9.45
C ALA A 88 -17.15 0.43 -8.80
N LEU A 89 -16.12 1.25 -8.62
CA LEU A 89 -16.30 2.69 -8.39
C LEU A 89 -17.15 3.29 -9.51
N SER A 90 -17.87 4.37 -9.20
CA SER A 90 -18.42 5.20 -10.27
C SER A 90 -17.30 5.93 -11.01
N ALA A 91 -17.55 6.36 -12.24
CA ALA A 91 -16.58 7.15 -13.00
C ALA A 91 -16.18 8.45 -12.29
N ALA A 92 -17.11 9.08 -11.56
CA ALA A 92 -16.84 10.29 -10.79
C ALA A 92 -15.96 10.02 -9.56
N ALA A 93 -16.24 8.94 -8.81
CA ALA A 93 -15.40 8.52 -7.69
C ALA A 93 -13.97 8.16 -8.15
N ALA A 94 -13.83 7.40 -9.24
CA ALA A 94 -12.54 7.06 -9.81
C ALA A 94 -11.75 8.31 -10.26
N ALA A 95 -12.41 9.29 -10.88
CA ALA A 95 -11.78 10.55 -11.27
C ALA A 95 -11.32 11.38 -10.07
N ASN A 96 -12.11 11.44 -8.99
CA ASN A 96 -11.71 12.13 -7.76
C ASN A 96 -10.55 11.44 -7.04
N ILE A 97 -10.53 10.10 -7.01
CA ILE A 97 -9.39 9.35 -6.49
C ILE A 97 -8.14 9.63 -7.33
N ALA A 98 -8.23 9.57 -8.66
CA ALA A 98 -7.10 9.89 -9.54
C ALA A 98 -6.56 11.31 -9.29
N ALA A 99 -7.45 12.29 -9.11
CA ALA A 99 -7.07 13.68 -8.82
C ALA A 99 -6.44 13.83 -7.42
N TYR A 100 -6.94 13.11 -6.43
CA TYR A 100 -6.41 13.08 -5.07
C TYR A 100 -5.00 12.48 -5.03
N VAL A 101 -4.83 11.29 -5.61
CA VAL A 101 -3.56 10.57 -5.62
C VAL A 101 -2.53 11.27 -6.52
N GLY A 102 -2.98 11.93 -7.58
CA GLY A 102 -2.12 12.62 -8.53
C GLY A 102 -1.38 11.66 -9.47
N SER A 103 -0.42 12.21 -10.20
CA SER A 103 0.35 11.47 -11.22
C SER A 103 1.77 12.01 -11.35
N GLY A 104 2.65 11.25 -12.00
CA GLY A 104 4.04 11.63 -12.22
C GLY A 104 4.79 11.90 -10.91
N ALA A 105 5.54 13.00 -10.86
CA ALA A 105 6.38 13.34 -9.71
C ALA A 105 5.60 13.76 -8.45
N THR A 106 4.29 14.02 -8.55
CA THR A 106 3.44 14.38 -7.41
C THR A 106 2.52 13.26 -6.98
N GLN A 107 2.62 12.07 -7.62
CA GLN A 107 1.81 10.92 -7.26
C GLN A 107 2.07 10.52 -5.81
N GLY A 108 1.01 10.26 -5.04
CA GLY A 108 1.09 9.71 -3.71
C GLY A 108 1.62 8.28 -3.69
N GLY A 109 1.74 7.68 -2.51
CA GLY A 109 2.13 6.28 -2.39
C GLY A 109 1.02 5.37 -2.91
N VAL A 110 1.33 4.51 -3.87
CA VAL A 110 0.38 3.56 -4.45
C VAL A 110 0.87 2.14 -4.20
N ALA A 111 0.02 1.31 -3.62
CA ALA A 111 0.23 -0.13 -3.51
C ALA A 111 -1.04 -0.88 -3.89
N VAL A 112 -0.91 -2.02 -4.54
CA VAL A 112 -2.04 -2.87 -4.88
C VAL A 112 -1.72 -4.33 -4.66
N PHE A 113 -2.75 -5.07 -4.28
CA PHE A 113 -2.70 -6.50 -4.05
C PHE A 113 -3.71 -7.19 -4.97
N THR A 114 -3.22 -8.13 -5.75
CA THR A 114 -3.98 -8.67 -6.88
C THR A 114 -4.89 -9.84 -6.49
N ASN A 115 -4.84 -10.30 -5.24
CA ASN A 115 -5.72 -11.34 -4.71
C ASN A 115 -6.67 -10.83 -3.64
N ASP A 116 -7.48 -11.76 -3.13
CA ASP A 116 -8.44 -11.59 -2.04
C ASP A 116 -7.80 -11.69 -0.65
N LEU A 117 -6.70 -10.96 -0.43
CA LEU A 117 -5.93 -11.09 0.82
C LEU A 117 -6.71 -10.63 2.05
N ALA A 118 -7.78 -9.83 1.85
CA ALA A 118 -8.54 -9.21 2.92
C ALA A 118 -9.11 -10.26 3.88
N ASP A 119 -9.36 -11.47 3.39
CA ASP A 119 -9.88 -12.61 4.16
C ASP A 119 -8.78 -13.27 5.02
N ASN A 120 -7.49 -12.96 4.78
CA ASN A 120 -6.37 -13.46 5.60
C ASN A 120 -5.81 -12.43 6.60
N LEU A 121 -6.37 -11.23 6.64
CA LEU A 121 -5.90 -10.17 7.52
C LEU A 121 -6.33 -10.39 8.98
N PHE A 122 -5.64 -9.69 9.89
CA PHE A 122 -5.95 -9.78 11.32
C PHE A 122 -7.42 -9.48 11.60
N GLY A 123 -8.12 -10.42 12.24
CA GLY A 123 -9.52 -10.24 12.64
C GLY A 123 -10.54 -10.41 11.52
N ALA A 124 -10.13 -10.94 10.35
CA ALA A 124 -11.06 -11.48 9.37
C ALA A 124 -11.99 -12.52 10.03
N ASN A 125 -13.28 -12.47 9.68
CA ASN A 125 -14.32 -13.38 10.18
C ASN A 125 -14.90 -14.15 9.00
N GLY A 126 -15.37 -15.37 9.23
CA GLY A 126 -16.01 -16.17 8.16
C GLY A 126 -15.53 -17.62 8.09
N GLY A 127 -14.48 -17.96 8.85
CA GLY A 127 -13.77 -19.23 8.70
C GLY A 127 -12.43 -19.05 8.00
N ASP A 128 -12.15 -17.83 7.54
CA ASP A 128 -10.93 -17.49 6.81
C ASP A 128 -9.73 -17.42 7.77
N PRO A 129 -8.62 -18.08 7.43
CA PRO A 129 -7.47 -18.19 8.30
C PRO A 129 -6.61 -16.94 8.25
N PHE A 130 -6.11 -16.52 9.41
CA PHE A 130 -5.17 -15.41 9.52
C PHE A 130 -3.78 -15.79 8.99
N ASP A 131 -3.23 -14.95 8.12
CA ASP A 131 -1.86 -15.02 7.63
C ASP A 131 -1.04 -13.81 8.10
N ALA A 132 -0.02 -14.06 8.93
CA ALA A 132 0.81 -13.00 9.50
C ALA A 132 1.72 -12.29 8.47
N ASN A 133 2.08 -12.95 7.37
CA ASN A 133 2.87 -12.33 6.30
C ASN A 133 1.99 -11.42 5.44
N LEU A 134 0.79 -11.86 5.07
CA LEU A 134 -0.16 -11.02 4.31
C LEU A 134 -0.60 -9.80 5.13
N ASP A 135 -0.88 -9.98 6.42
CA ASP A 135 -1.19 -8.86 7.31
C ASP A 135 -0.02 -7.88 7.44
N ARG A 136 1.21 -8.39 7.54
CA ARG A 136 2.40 -7.54 7.55
C ARG A 136 2.58 -6.78 6.24
N LEU A 137 2.41 -7.43 5.09
CA LEU A 137 2.48 -6.82 3.75
C LEU A 137 1.47 -5.67 3.64
N PHE A 138 0.21 -5.93 4.01
CA PHE A 138 -0.85 -4.93 4.02
C PHE A 138 -0.53 -3.75 4.93
N VAL A 139 -0.13 -4.00 6.17
CA VAL A 139 0.19 -2.93 7.14
C VAL A 139 1.39 -2.10 6.70
N ASN A 140 2.44 -2.73 6.13
CA ASN A 140 3.60 -2.01 5.60
C ASN A 140 3.19 -1.13 4.42
N ALA A 141 2.45 -1.68 3.44
CA ALA A 141 1.93 -0.92 2.31
C ALA A 141 1.05 0.25 2.77
N ALA A 142 0.16 0.04 3.74
CA ALA A 142 -0.70 1.08 4.30
C ALA A 142 0.08 2.19 5.00
N THR A 143 1.12 1.80 5.75
CA THR A 143 2.02 2.75 6.41
C THR A 143 2.66 3.67 5.39
N TYR A 144 3.28 3.11 4.35
CA TYR A 144 4.03 3.89 3.37
C TYR A 144 3.13 4.64 2.39
N ALA A 145 1.95 4.11 2.03
CA ALA A 145 0.97 4.87 1.25
C ALA A 145 0.49 6.10 2.03
N ALA A 146 0.19 5.97 3.33
CA ALA A 146 -0.27 7.09 4.16
C ALA A 146 0.80 8.18 4.36
N LEU A 147 2.09 7.86 4.30
CA LEU A 147 3.16 8.85 4.44
C LEU A 147 3.13 9.92 3.35
N SER A 148 2.60 9.63 2.17
CA SER A 148 2.51 10.66 1.12
C SER A 148 1.46 11.73 1.44
N GLY A 149 0.47 11.41 2.29
CA GLY A 149 -0.66 12.27 2.60
C GLY A 149 -1.79 12.27 1.56
N HIS A 150 -1.62 11.49 0.50
CA HIS A 150 -2.58 11.31 -0.59
C HIS A 150 -2.39 9.96 -1.28
N GLY A 151 -2.25 8.91 -0.47
CA GLY A 151 -1.96 7.55 -0.92
C GLY A 151 -3.17 6.78 -1.44
N PHE A 152 -2.89 5.62 -2.03
CA PHE A 152 -3.88 4.66 -2.52
C PHE A 152 -3.46 3.23 -2.19
N ILE A 153 -4.42 2.45 -1.71
CA ILE A 153 -4.31 0.99 -1.60
C ILE A 153 -5.47 0.36 -2.36
N GLY A 154 -5.16 -0.51 -3.30
CA GLY A 154 -6.16 -1.29 -4.02
C GLY A 154 -6.02 -2.77 -3.71
N GLU A 155 -7.11 -3.42 -3.36
CA GLU A 155 -7.15 -4.86 -3.15
C GLU A 155 -8.30 -5.44 -3.98
N PHE A 156 -8.10 -6.63 -4.57
CA PHE A 156 -9.12 -7.29 -5.40
C PHE A 156 -9.58 -6.39 -6.58
N ASN A 157 -10.83 -5.91 -6.58
CA ASN A 157 -11.31 -4.95 -7.59
C ASN A 157 -10.62 -3.58 -7.52
N GLY A 158 -10.15 -3.17 -6.34
CA GLY A 158 -9.31 -1.99 -6.20
C GLY A 158 -8.01 -2.11 -6.99
N ALA A 159 -7.40 -3.30 -7.02
CA ALA A 159 -6.23 -3.56 -7.85
C ALA A 159 -6.57 -3.51 -9.35
N VAL A 160 -7.71 -4.08 -9.76
CA VAL A 160 -8.20 -3.99 -11.15
C VAL A 160 -8.35 -2.54 -11.60
N MET A 161 -8.99 -1.70 -10.77
CA MET A 161 -9.25 -0.30 -11.09
C MET A 161 -7.99 0.57 -11.02
N ALA A 162 -6.98 0.21 -10.23
CA ALA A 162 -5.75 0.99 -10.10
C ALA A 162 -4.87 0.98 -11.37
N MET A 163 -5.01 -0.03 -12.22
CA MET A 163 -4.20 -0.16 -13.43
C MET A 163 -4.60 0.84 -14.52
N GLU A 164 -3.69 1.13 -15.45
CA GLU A 164 -3.94 1.98 -16.64
C GLU A 164 -5.10 1.49 -17.50
N SER A 165 -5.34 0.19 -17.51
CA SER A 165 -6.47 -0.42 -18.23
C SER A 165 -6.92 -1.71 -17.56
N ASN A 166 -8.14 -2.15 -17.88
CA ASN A 166 -8.60 -3.48 -17.53
C ASN A 166 -9.60 -4.01 -18.56
N SER A 167 -9.71 -5.33 -18.68
CA SER A 167 -10.74 -5.98 -19.51
C SER A 167 -12.04 -6.26 -18.77
N ALA A 168 -12.12 -5.95 -17.47
CA ALA A 168 -13.30 -6.14 -16.64
C ALA A 168 -14.41 -5.08 -16.90
N GLY A 169 -14.10 -4.04 -17.69
CA GLY A 169 -15.04 -2.94 -17.96
C GLY A 169 -15.21 -1.99 -16.78
N MET A 170 -14.34 -2.06 -15.77
CA MET A 170 -14.35 -1.17 -14.62
C MET A 170 -13.62 0.15 -14.95
N PRO A 171 -13.93 1.28 -14.29
CA PRO A 171 -13.16 2.50 -14.47
C PRO A 171 -11.70 2.28 -14.12
N ALA A 172 -10.80 2.57 -15.07
CA ALA A 172 -9.37 2.58 -14.83
C ALA A 172 -8.97 3.94 -14.25
N ILE A 173 -8.43 3.93 -13.02
CA ILE A 173 -7.88 5.11 -12.33
C ILE A 173 -6.51 5.45 -12.95
N GLY A 174 -5.75 4.45 -13.40
CA GLY A 174 -4.48 4.64 -14.09
C GLY A 174 -3.33 5.10 -13.19
N LEU A 175 -3.23 4.52 -12.00
CA LEU A 175 -2.17 4.80 -11.03
C LEU A 175 -0.91 3.98 -11.26
N LEU A 176 -1.05 2.77 -11.83
CA LEU A 176 0.07 1.87 -12.16
C LEU A 176 -0.02 1.42 -13.61
N THR A 177 1.14 1.33 -14.26
CA THR A 177 1.24 0.80 -15.63
C THR A 177 0.87 -0.67 -15.69
N GLY A 178 0.14 -1.05 -16.74
CA GLY A 178 -0.28 -2.42 -17.00
C GLY A 178 -1.78 -2.57 -17.26
N SER A 179 -2.21 -3.81 -17.45
CA SER A 179 -3.61 -4.17 -17.70
C SER A 179 -4.03 -5.33 -16.81
N ALA A 180 -5.18 -5.18 -16.13
CA ALA A 180 -5.80 -6.21 -15.31
C ALA A 180 -6.90 -6.96 -16.07
N ASN A 181 -6.99 -8.29 -15.93
CA ASN A 181 -8.05 -9.07 -16.59
C ASN A 181 -9.40 -9.08 -15.86
N GLY A 182 -9.44 -8.61 -14.61
CA GLY A 182 -10.60 -8.70 -13.73
C GLY A 182 -10.47 -9.87 -12.76
N VAL A 183 -11.17 -9.77 -11.64
CA VAL A 183 -11.14 -10.82 -10.63
C VAL A 183 -11.80 -12.09 -11.13
N HIS A 184 -11.13 -13.21 -10.92
CA HIS A 184 -11.62 -14.54 -11.26
C HIS A 184 -11.11 -15.57 -10.24
N GLY A 185 -11.84 -16.68 -10.13
CA GLY A 185 -11.35 -17.84 -9.39
C GLY A 185 -10.24 -18.53 -10.17
N THR A 186 -9.18 -18.93 -9.47
CA THR A 186 -8.07 -19.69 -10.06
C THR A 186 -7.98 -21.08 -9.42
N SER A 187 -7.02 -21.89 -9.85
CA SER A 187 -6.72 -23.20 -9.29
C SER A 187 -5.21 -23.37 -9.15
N THR A 188 -4.74 -23.58 -7.92
CA THR A 188 -3.36 -24.00 -7.64
C THR A 188 -3.35 -25.46 -7.17
N PRO A 189 -2.21 -26.19 -7.27
CA PRO A 189 -2.17 -27.62 -6.99
C PRO A 189 -2.63 -28.03 -5.58
N ASP A 190 -2.40 -27.17 -4.59
CA ASP A 190 -2.76 -27.35 -3.19
C ASP A 190 -3.85 -26.39 -2.71
N GLY A 191 -4.37 -25.54 -3.59
CA GLY A 191 -5.43 -24.58 -3.27
C GLY A 191 -4.94 -23.27 -2.66
N HIS A 192 -3.62 -23.06 -2.54
CA HIS A 192 -3.03 -21.87 -1.91
C HIS A 192 -2.32 -20.97 -2.92
N PHE A 193 -2.19 -19.68 -2.61
CA PHE A 193 -1.24 -18.80 -3.28
C PHE A 193 0.15 -18.94 -2.66
N HIS A 194 1.14 -19.14 -3.52
CA HIS A 194 2.54 -19.21 -3.15
C HIS A 194 3.22 -17.92 -3.56
N TYR A 195 3.79 -17.21 -2.60
CA TYR A 195 4.40 -15.90 -2.78
C TYR A 195 5.92 -16.03 -2.84
N GLU A 196 6.51 -15.36 -3.83
CA GLU A 196 7.95 -15.21 -4.02
C GLU A 196 8.33 -13.75 -4.18
N VAL A 197 9.59 -13.45 -3.88
CA VAL A 197 10.18 -12.12 -4.05
C VAL A 197 10.08 -11.71 -5.52
N GLY A 198 9.56 -10.52 -5.77
CA GLY A 198 9.44 -9.99 -7.11
C GLY A 198 10.75 -9.44 -7.70
N PRO A 199 10.69 -8.93 -8.93
CA PRO A 199 11.86 -8.43 -9.66
C PRO A 199 12.62 -7.28 -8.99
N ILE A 200 12.00 -6.50 -8.11
CA ILE A 200 12.69 -5.42 -7.38
C ILE A 200 13.61 -5.93 -6.28
N GLY A 201 13.51 -7.21 -5.93
CA GLY A 201 14.29 -7.85 -4.89
C GLY A 201 13.75 -7.61 -3.48
N SER A 202 14.30 -8.40 -2.54
CA SER A 202 13.94 -8.32 -1.13
C SER A 202 14.62 -7.11 -0.46
N GLY A 203 14.03 -6.62 0.62
CA GLY A 203 14.56 -5.50 1.40
C GLY A 203 13.94 -4.14 1.07
N ASN A 204 12.93 -4.11 0.19
CA ASN A 204 12.03 -2.97 0.13
C ASN A 204 11.19 -2.90 1.42
N PRO A 205 10.67 -1.72 1.80
CA PRO A 205 9.97 -1.56 3.06
C PRO A 205 8.61 -2.27 3.16
N ILE A 206 8.00 -2.66 2.03
CA ILE A 206 6.77 -3.46 2.02
C ILE A 206 7.07 -4.88 2.53
N ASP A 207 8.22 -5.44 2.16
CA ASP A 207 8.66 -6.78 2.58
C ASP A 207 9.26 -6.84 3.99
N ALA A 208 9.29 -5.72 4.71
CA ALA A 208 9.93 -5.65 6.01
C ALA A 208 9.29 -6.61 7.02
N GLY A 209 10.07 -7.61 7.46
CA GLY A 209 9.64 -8.61 8.43
C GLY A 209 8.92 -9.82 7.83
N ILE A 210 8.83 -9.93 6.50
CA ILE A 210 8.29 -11.10 5.81
C ILE A 210 9.41 -12.07 5.45
N THR A 211 9.13 -13.37 5.53
CA THR A 211 10.05 -14.43 5.10
C THR A 211 9.52 -15.05 3.82
N PHE A 212 10.27 -14.92 2.73
CA PHE A 212 9.95 -15.55 1.45
C PHE A 212 10.78 -16.83 1.21
N PRO A 213 10.25 -17.80 0.44
CA PRO A 213 8.87 -17.86 -0.02
C PRO A 213 7.91 -18.17 1.13
N PHE A 214 6.64 -17.80 0.98
CA PHE A 214 5.58 -18.24 1.89
C PHE A 214 4.33 -18.65 1.11
N THR A 215 3.48 -19.42 1.76
CA THR A 215 2.19 -19.87 1.24
C THR A 215 1.12 -19.22 2.09
N ASP A 216 0.09 -18.64 1.48
CA ASP A 216 -1.02 -18.10 2.23
C ASP A 216 -1.76 -19.18 3.01
N SER A 217 -2.48 -18.76 4.05
CA SER A 217 -3.27 -19.70 4.83
C SER A 217 -4.60 -20.06 4.18
N ASP A 218 -5.09 -19.27 3.22
CA ASP A 218 -6.40 -19.49 2.59
C ASP A 218 -6.38 -20.52 1.47
N THR A 219 -7.55 -21.13 1.27
CA THR A 219 -7.83 -21.96 0.09
C THR A 219 -8.79 -21.30 -0.91
N THR A 220 -9.38 -20.15 -0.57
CA THR A 220 -10.18 -19.36 -1.52
C THR A 220 -9.28 -18.51 -2.41
N ILE A 221 -9.01 -19.05 -3.60
CA ILE A 221 -8.06 -18.45 -4.54
C ILE A 221 -8.77 -17.62 -5.61
N PHE A 222 -9.03 -16.36 -5.28
CA PHE A 222 -9.47 -15.33 -6.21
C PHE A 222 -8.35 -14.33 -6.47
N ARG A 223 -8.10 -14.00 -7.74
CA ARG A 223 -7.15 -12.95 -8.12
C ARG A 223 -7.54 -12.26 -9.41
N THR A 224 -6.90 -11.12 -9.67
CA THR A 224 -6.78 -10.54 -11.00
C THR A 224 -5.36 -10.77 -11.51
N ASP A 225 -5.24 -11.13 -12.78
CA ASP A 225 -3.94 -11.20 -13.44
C ASP A 225 -3.59 -9.82 -13.98
N VAL A 226 -2.39 -9.34 -13.66
CA VAL A 226 -1.85 -8.07 -14.16
C VAL A 226 -0.74 -8.37 -15.15
N THR A 227 -0.85 -7.79 -16.34
CA THR A 227 0.16 -7.91 -17.41
C THR A 227 0.67 -6.54 -17.83
N GLY A 228 1.89 -6.48 -18.39
CA GLY A 228 2.48 -5.21 -18.84
C GLY A 228 2.88 -4.25 -17.72
N ALA A 229 2.85 -4.69 -16.46
CA ALA A 229 3.38 -3.92 -15.35
C ALA A 229 4.90 -3.70 -15.51
N LEU A 230 5.37 -2.53 -15.09
CA LEU A 230 6.80 -2.24 -15.05
C LEU A 230 7.46 -3.12 -14.00
N SER A 231 8.57 -3.78 -14.34
CA SER A 231 9.28 -4.66 -13.40
C SER A 231 9.71 -3.95 -12.12
N GLY A 232 10.03 -2.65 -12.23
CA GLY A 232 10.35 -1.77 -11.09
C GLY A 232 9.18 -1.49 -10.14
N ASN A 233 7.97 -1.93 -10.47
CA ASN A 233 6.77 -1.77 -9.66
C ASN A 233 6.25 -3.11 -9.10
N ILE A 234 6.85 -4.25 -9.48
CA ILE A 234 6.40 -5.56 -9.04
C ILE A 234 7.19 -5.92 -7.77
N VAL A 235 6.51 -5.86 -6.63
CA VAL A 235 7.08 -6.13 -5.31
C VAL A 235 7.22 -7.62 -5.10
N ASP A 236 6.13 -8.35 -5.31
CA ASP A 236 6.02 -9.80 -5.13
C ASP A 236 5.33 -10.45 -6.31
N ILE A 237 5.59 -11.74 -6.50
CA ILE A 237 4.98 -12.55 -7.55
C ILE A 237 4.34 -13.81 -6.97
N PHE A 238 3.37 -14.36 -7.70
CA PHE A 238 2.92 -15.72 -7.45
C PHE A 238 3.91 -16.72 -8.06
N ALA A 239 4.37 -17.69 -7.28
CA ALA A 239 5.39 -18.66 -7.68
C ALA A 239 4.91 -19.60 -8.80
N ASP A 240 3.60 -19.82 -8.93
CA ASP A 240 3.00 -20.72 -9.91
C ASP A 240 3.16 -20.23 -11.36
N ASN A 241 3.14 -18.92 -11.57
CA ASN A 241 3.08 -18.32 -12.90
C ASN A 241 3.95 -17.07 -13.10
N GLY A 242 4.57 -16.56 -12.04
CA GLY A 242 5.39 -15.34 -12.05
C GLY A 242 4.60 -14.05 -12.28
N LEU A 243 3.27 -14.10 -12.19
CA LEU A 243 2.42 -12.90 -12.29
C LEU A 243 2.52 -12.06 -11.02
N PRO A 244 2.31 -10.74 -11.11
CA PRO A 244 2.38 -9.86 -9.95
C PRO A 244 1.33 -10.22 -8.88
N ALA A 245 1.81 -10.39 -7.65
CA ALA A 245 0.96 -10.56 -6.45
C ALA A 245 0.78 -9.23 -5.72
N VAL A 246 1.89 -8.48 -5.57
CA VAL A 246 1.91 -7.14 -4.98
C VAL A 246 2.60 -6.20 -5.95
N LEU A 247 1.97 -5.07 -6.25
CA LEU A 247 2.60 -3.99 -7.01
C LEU A 247 2.60 -2.71 -6.20
N ALA A 248 3.62 -1.88 -6.38
CA ALA A 248 3.68 -0.57 -5.74
C ALA A 248 4.47 0.42 -6.60
N ASN A 249 4.29 1.71 -6.35
CA ASN A 249 5.13 2.73 -6.98
C ASN A 249 6.41 2.99 -6.18
N ASN A 250 7.34 3.73 -6.79
CA ASN A 250 8.65 4.00 -6.20
C ASN A 250 8.56 4.69 -4.83
N PHE A 251 7.53 5.51 -4.58
CA PHE A 251 7.33 6.16 -3.28
C PHE A 251 7.21 5.12 -2.17
N VAL A 252 6.34 4.13 -2.34
CA VAL A 252 6.12 3.07 -1.34
C VAL A 252 7.33 2.14 -1.27
N ILE A 253 7.89 1.74 -2.41
CA ILE A 253 9.07 0.84 -2.51
C ILE A 253 10.33 1.45 -1.87
N SER A 254 10.44 2.77 -1.81
CA SER A 254 11.57 3.48 -1.17
C SER A 254 11.29 3.89 0.29
N GLY A 255 10.09 3.60 0.80
CA GLY A 255 9.67 3.95 2.15
C GLY A 255 9.38 5.44 2.34
N GLY A 256 8.89 6.11 1.31
CA GLY A 256 8.62 7.55 1.28
C GLY A 256 9.86 8.41 1.01
N ASN A 257 10.96 7.80 0.56
CA ASN A 257 12.16 8.51 0.15
C ASN A 257 12.16 8.67 -1.37
N ASP A 258 11.64 9.79 -1.88
CA ASP A 258 11.63 10.13 -3.31
C ASP A 258 13.03 10.40 -3.91
N ASN A 259 14.11 9.93 -3.30
CA ASN A 259 15.46 10.17 -3.81
C ASN A 259 15.72 9.23 -5.02
N PRO A 260 15.79 9.74 -6.26
CA PRO A 260 15.90 8.91 -7.47
C PRO A 260 17.36 8.50 -7.73
N THR A 261 18.13 8.21 -6.68
CA THR A 261 19.46 7.64 -6.82
C THR A 261 19.35 6.14 -6.68
N ALA A 262 19.27 5.44 -7.81
CA ALA A 262 19.73 4.07 -7.90
C ALA A 262 21.11 4.01 -7.22
N THR A 263 21.20 3.38 -6.05
CA THR A 263 22.48 2.90 -5.54
C THR A 263 22.95 1.82 -6.50
N PRO A 264 24.03 2.03 -7.28
CA PRO A 264 24.65 0.93 -7.98
C PRO A 264 25.18 -0.03 -6.92
N GLU A 265 25.00 -1.34 -7.13
CA GLU A 265 25.56 -2.33 -6.22
C GLU A 265 27.08 -2.08 -5.96
N PRO A 266 27.58 -2.35 -4.73
CA PRO A 266 28.98 -2.11 -4.37
C PRO A 266 30.00 -2.84 -5.28
N CYS A 267 29.56 -3.84 -6.04
CA CYS A 267 30.42 -4.68 -6.87
C CYS A 267 30.87 -4.00 -8.17
N THR A 268 30.14 -3.01 -8.69
CA THR A 268 30.45 -2.42 -10.02
C THR A 268 31.44 -1.25 -9.93
N MET A 269 31.45 -0.53 -8.81
CA MET A 269 32.34 0.63 -8.59
C MET A 269 33.79 0.25 -8.26
N LEU A 270 34.01 -0.93 -7.66
CA LEU A 270 35.36 -1.38 -7.30
C LEU A 270 36.19 -1.82 -8.53
N LEU A 271 35.53 -2.27 -9.60
CA LEU A 271 36.21 -2.77 -10.81
C LEU A 271 36.63 -1.64 -11.77
N LEU A 272 35.90 -0.52 -11.77
CA LEU A 272 36.24 0.65 -12.59
C LEU A 272 37.31 1.56 -11.94
N GLY A 273 37.35 1.66 -10.61
CA GLY A 273 38.38 2.43 -9.89
C GLY A 273 39.77 1.78 -9.90
N SER A 274 39.82 0.44 -9.86
CA SER A 274 41.08 -0.32 -9.81
C SER A 274 41.73 -0.51 -11.20
N SER A 275 40.95 -0.48 -12.27
CA SER A 275 41.48 -0.61 -13.64
C SER A 275 42.12 0.69 -14.16
N LEU A 276 41.62 1.87 -13.76
CA LEU A 276 42.21 3.16 -14.18
C LEU A 276 43.50 3.50 -13.41
N ALA A 277 43.57 3.17 -12.11
CA ALA A 277 44.77 3.37 -11.30
C ALA A 277 45.93 2.43 -11.72
N GLY A 278 45.62 1.20 -12.13
CA GLY A 278 46.62 0.24 -12.63
C GLY A 278 47.25 0.66 -13.96
N LEU A 279 46.48 1.27 -14.88
CA LEU A 279 46.96 1.69 -16.19
C LEU A 279 47.81 2.98 -16.14
N CYS A 280 47.56 3.89 -15.20
CA CYS A 280 48.41 5.06 -14.97
C CYS A 280 49.74 4.70 -14.26
N GLY A 281 49.73 3.70 -13.36
CA GLY A 281 50.94 3.22 -12.68
C GLY A 281 51.96 2.51 -13.58
N LEU A 282 51.50 1.83 -14.65
CA LEU A 282 52.40 1.11 -15.57
C LEU A 282 53.10 2.01 -16.61
N LYS A 283 52.59 3.22 -16.88
CA LYS A 283 53.25 4.16 -17.81
C LYS A 283 54.35 5.00 -17.15
N LEU A 284 54.35 5.16 -15.82
CA LEU A 284 55.37 5.93 -15.10
C LEU A 284 56.60 5.11 -14.67
N ARG A 285 56.53 3.77 -14.69
CA ARG A 285 57.64 2.88 -14.30
C ARG A 285 58.58 2.45 -15.43
N ARG A 286 58.36 2.93 -16.66
CA ARG A 286 59.22 2.65 -17.84
C ARG A 286 60.15 3.81 -18.23
N ARG A 287 60.29 4.83 -17.38
CA ARG A 287 61.32 5.87 -17.52
C ARG A 287 62.01 6.11 -16.18
N SER A 288 62.85 5.17 -15.78
CA SER A 288 63.95 5.32 -14.82
C SER A 288 64.97 4.24 -15.15
#